data_AF-T0LAV8-F1
#
_entry.id   AF-T0LAV8-F1
#
_cell.length_a   1.000
_cell.length_b   1.000
_cell.length_c   1.000
_cell.angle_alpha   90.00
_cell.angle_beta   90.00
_cell.angle_gamma   90.00
#
_symmetry.space_group_name_H-M   'P 1'
#
loop_
_entity.id
_entity.type
_entity.pdbx_description
1 polymer ?
#
loop_
_entity_poly.entity_id
_entity_poly.type
_entity_poly.pdbx_seq_one_letter_code
_entity_poly.pdbx_strand_id
1 'polypeptide(L)'
;MEKKTSSNMDKKIEEINISTTSISVSLTALLESVKFSEKEWPQQELLSVIIRLGRMPRGGWNKASDVFNAMFSTNVDTQEFKRRA
;
A
#
# COMPACT_ATOMS: atom_id res chain seq x y z
N MET A 1 30.43 27.98 -23.06
CA MET A 1 29.42 27.39 -23.98
C MET A 1 29.97 26.02 -24.32
N GLU A 2 29.35 24.87 -24.07
CA GLU A 2 27.93 24.52 -24.07
C GLU A 2 27.59 23.51 -22.97
N LYS A 3 26.30 23.51 -22.60
CA LYS A 3 25.66 22.64 -21.63
C LYS A 3 25.50 21.23 -22.22
N LYS A 4 25.70 20.18 -21.41
CA LYS A 4 25.07 18.87 -21.63
C LYS A 4 24.29 18.47 -20.38
N THR A 5 22.99 18.72 -20.45
CA THR A 5 21.93 18.10 -19.64
C THR A 5 21.46 16.83 -20.34
N SER A 6 21.54 15.69 -19.66
CA SER A 6 20.72 14.48 -19.82
C SER A 6 20.76 13.78 -18.45
N SER A 7 19.80 13.98 -17.55
CA SER A 7 18.53 13.24 -17.47
C SER A 7 18.72 11.74 -17.67
N ASN A 8 18.84 10.99 -16.57
CA ASN A 8 18.23 9.67 -16.51
C ASN A 8 17.94 9.25 -15.06
N MET A 9 16.77 8.63 -14.90
CA MET A 9 16.12 8.24 -13.67
C MET A 9 16.76 7.00 -13.06
N ASP A 10 17.78 7.18 -12.22
CA ASP A 10 18.30 6.09 -11.39
C ASP A 10 17.56 6.05 -10.05
N LYS A 11 16.45 5.32 -10.09
CA LYS A 11 15.98 4.39 -9.05
C LYS A 11 16.47 4.72 -7.63
N LYS A 12 15.88 5.73 -7.01
CA LYS A 12 15.83 5.81 -5.54
C LYS A 12 14.76 4.84 -5.05
N ILE A 13 15.07 3.54 -5.13
CA ILE A 13 14.42 2.57 -4.24
C ILE A 13 14.97 2.95 -2.87
N GLU A 14 14.20 3.74 -2.13
CA GLU A 14 14.49 3.99 -0.73
C GLU A 14 14.63 2.64 -0.04
N GLU A 15 15.85 2.35 0.40
CA GLU A 15 16.16 1.31 1.37
C GLU A 15 15.17 1.44 2.51
N ILE A 16 14.13 0.61 2.47
CA ILE A 16 13.31 0.33 3.63
C ILE A 16 14.24 -0.43 4.57
N ASN A 17 14.90 0.33 5.43
CA ASN A 17 15.75 -0.13 6.50
C ASN A 17 14.85 -0.87 7.51
N ILE A 18 14.50 -2.11 7.20
CA ILE A 18 13.74 -3.01 8.08
C ILE A 18 14.67 -3.44 9.23
N SER A 19 14.87 -2.51 10.17
CA SER A 19 15.33 -2.82 11.51
C SER A 19 14.30 -3.76 12.13
N THR A 20 14.73 -4.99 12.40
CA THR A 20 13.99 -6.09 13.01
C THR A 20 13.71 -5.85 14.49
N THR A 21 13.20 -4.67 14.82
CA THR A 21 12.53 -4.41 16.10
C THR A 21 11.08 -4.85 15.91
N SER A 22 10.62 -5.85 16.66
CA SER A 22 9.26 -6.39 16.59
C SER A 22 8.24 -5.34 17.05
N ILE A 23 7.98 -4.35 16.21
CA ILE A 23 6.85 -3.44 16.32
C ILE A 23 5.70 -4.22 15.70
N SER A 24 4.75 -4.65 16.53
CA SER A 24 3.50 -5.21 16.06
C SER A 24 2.73 -4.14 15.29
N VAL A 25 3.00 -3.99 14.00
CA VAL A 25 2.29 -3.02 13.18
C VAL A 25 0.88 -3.53 12.98
N SER A 26 -0.11 -2.78 13.48
CA SER A 26 -1.51 -3.18 13.34
C SER A 26 -1.93 -3.05 11.87
N LEU A 27 -2.78 -3.96 11.39
CA LEU A 27 -3.35 -3.86 10.04
C LEU A 27 -3.99 -2.47 9.82
N THR A 28 -4.58 -1.88 10.85
CA THR A 28 -5.23 -0.56 10.74
C THR A 28 -4.22 0.54 10.44
N ALA A 29 -3.08 0.52 11.14
CA ALA A 29 -2.00 1.47 10.88
C ALA A 29 -1.42 1.34 9.46
N LEU A 30 -1.43 0.13 8.88
CA LEU A 30 -1.04 -0.08 7.48
C LEU A 30 -2.04 0.55 6.53
N LEU A 31 -3.32 0.18 6.66
CA LEU A 31 -4.41 0.65 5.80
C LEU A 31 -4.53 2.20 5.82
N GLU A 32 -4.26 2.85 6.94
CA GLU A 32 -4.38 4.31 7.05
C GLU A 32 -3.11 5.06 6.60
N SER A 33 -1.98 4.38 6.47
CA SER A 33 -0.69 5.03 6.15
C SER A 33 -0.47 5.29 4.66
N VAL A 34 -1.28 4.68 3.79
CA VAL A 34 -0.98 4.55 2.37
C VAL A 34 -1.67 5.61 1.52
N LYS A 35 -0.87 6.42 0.80
CA LYS A 35 -1.30 7.56 -0.03
C LYS A 35 -1.21 7.27 -1.54
N PHE A 36 -1.87 6.22 -2.00
CA PHE A 36 -2.01 5.95 -3.45
C PHE A 36 -3.34 6.43 -4.00
N SER A 37 -3.42 6.53 -5.32
CA SER A 37 -4.67 6.82 -6.03
C SER A 37 -5.68 5.69 -5.83
N GLU A 38 -6.98 5.97 -5.96
CA GLU A 38 -8.06 4.96 -5.82
C GLU A 38 -7.78 3.69 -6.64
N LYS A 39 -7.22 3.85 -7.84
CA LYS A 39 -6.94 2.73 -8.75
C LYS A 39 -5.79 1.85 -8.27
N GLU A 40 -4.74 2.45 -7.71
CA GLU A 40 -3.50 1.76 -7.33
C GLU A 40 -3.54 1.28 -5.87
N TRP A 41 -4.37 1.91 -5.06
CA TRP A 41 -4.44 1.69 -3.62
C TRP A 41 -4.65 0.22 -3.23
N PRO A 42 -5.61 -0.53 -3.81
CA PRO A 42 -5.84 -1.93 -3.42
C PRO A 42 -4.60 -2.82 -3.56
N GLN A 43 -3.85 -2.64 -4.66
CA GLN A 43 -2.64 -3.45 -4.96
C GLN A 43 -1.49 -3.08 -4.03
N GLN A 44 -1.23 -1.78 -3.87
CA GLN A 44 -0.11 -1.31 -3.06
C GLN A 44 -0.33 -1.57 -1.57
N GLU A 45 -1.58 -1.51 -1.12
CA GLU A 45 -1.92 -1.86 0.25
C GLU A 45 -1.74 -3.35 0.50
N LEU A 46 -2.23 -4.21 -0.40
CA LEU A 46 -2.02 -5.65 -0.26
C LEU A 46 -0.54 -6.01 -0.21
N LEU A 47 0.29 -5.40 -1.07
CA LEU A 47 1.74 -5.57 -1.03
C LEU A 47 2.32 -5.13 0.32
N SER A 48 1.91 -3.96 0.83
CA SER A 48 2.32 -3.44 2.13
C SER A 48 1.96 -4.39 3.28
N VAL A 49 0.77 -4.99 3.23
CA VAL A 49 0.29 -5.97 4.20
C VAL A 49 1.08 -7.27 4.10
N ILE A 50 1.31 -7.80 2.90
CA ILE A 50 2.07 -9.04 2.70
C ILE A 50 3.53 -8.88 3.14
N ILE A 51 4.17 -7.76 2.79
CA ILE A 51 5.58 -7.50 3.15
C ILE A 51 5.74 -7.46 4.68
N ARG A 52 4.78 -6.89 5.41
CA ARG A 52 4.91 -6.67 6.86
C ARG A 52 4.31 -7.78 7.71
N LEU A 53 3.23 -8.42 7.25
CA LEU A 53 2.48 -9.44 8.01
C LEU A 53 2.55 -10.84 7.39
N GLY A 54 3.18 -11.00 6.23
CA GLY A 54 3.28 -12.25 5.46
C GLY A 54 1.99 -12.65 4.75
N ARG A 55 0.83 -12.28 5.28
CA ARG A 55 -0.50 -12.54 4.70
C ARG A 55 -1.54 -11.56 5.21
N MET A 56 -2.65 -11.45 4.49
CA MET A 56 -3.85 -10.75 4.97
C MET A 56 -4.42 -11.44 6.22
N PRO A 57 -4.60 -10.75 7.36
CA PRO A 57 -5.23 -11.30 8.56
C PRO A 57 -6.70 -11.71 8.34
N ARG A 58 -7.24 -12.56 9.23
CA ARG A 58 -8.68 -12.88 9.22
C ARG A 58 -9.51 -11.60 9.41
N GLY A 59 -10.53 -11.42 8.57
CA GLY A 59 -11.33 -10.19 8.53
C GLY A 59 -10.62 -8.98 7.92
N GLY A 60 -9.33 -9.10 7.59
CA GLY A 60 -8.54 -7.99 7.05
C GLY A 60 -9.03 -7.51 5.69
N TRP A 61 -9.56 -8.41 4.86
CA TRP A 61 -10.17 -8.05 3.59
C TRP A 61 -11.40 -7.15 3.73
N ASN A 62 -12.28 -7.45 4.69
CA ASN A 62 -13.46 -6.61 4.94
C ASN A 62 -12.99 -5.24 5.42
N LYS A 63 -12.05 -5.22 6.37
CA LYS A 63 -11.50 -3.97 6.91
C LYS A 63 -10.80 -3.12 5.84
N ALA A 64 -10.04 -3.75 4.93
CA ALA A 64 -9.39 -3.05 3.83
C ALA A 64 -10.41 -2.45 2.85
N SER A 65 -11.47 -3.20 2.53
CA SER A 65 -12.59 -2.72 1.72
C SER A 65 -13.30 -1.54 2.38
N ASP A 66 -13.55 -1.60 3.68
CA ASP A 66 -14.21 -0.52 4.44
C ASP A 66 -13.36 0.75 4.45
N VAL A 67 -12.05 0.62 4.71
CA VAL A 67 -11.10 1.74 4.70
C VAL A 67 -10.97 2.35 3.30
N PHE A 68 -10.90 1.51 2.27
CA PHE A 68 -10.90 1.96 0.87
C PHE A 68 -12.16 2.77 0.53
N ASN A 69 -13.34 2.23 0.87
CA ASN A 69 -14.61 2.90 0.64
C ASN A 69 -14.68 4.24 1.36
N ALA A 70 -14.21 4.31 2.61
CA ALA A 70 -14.16 5.54 3.39
C ALA A 70 -13.20 6.58 2.79
N MET A 71 -11.99 6.18 2.35
CA MET A 71 -11.00 7.11 1.81
C MET A 71 -11.38 7.69 0.45
N PHE A 72 -11.99 6.89 -0.42
CA PHE A 72 -12.31 7.31 -1.79
C PHE A 72 -13.80 7.63 -1.99
N SER A 73 -14.60 7.60 -0.92
CA SER A 73 -16.06 7.79 -0.99
C SER A 73 -16.72 6.86 -2.01
N THR A 74 -16.32 5.59 -2.01
CA THR A 74 -16.82 4.55 -2.92
C THR A 74 -17.68 3.53 -2.18
N ASN A 75 -18.29 2.60 -2.93
CA ASN A 75 -19.08 1.50 -2.37
C ASN A 75 -18.72 0.19 -3.08
N VAL A 76 -17.47 -0.23 -2.91
CA VAL A 76 -16.93 -1.47 -3.46
C VAL A 76 -17.09 -2.58 -2.42
N ASP A 77 -17.67 -3.70 -2.83
CA ASP A 77 -17.75 -4.88 -1.97
C ASP A 77 -16.39 -5.58 -1.83
N THR A 78 -16.27 -6.46 -0.84
CA THR A 78 -14.99 -7.13 -0.56
C THR A 78 -14.51 -8.03 -1.70
N GLN A 79 -15.39 -8.58 -2.54
CA GLN A 79 -14.98 -9.43 -3.67
C GLN A 79 -14.40 -8.59 -4.80
N GLU A 80 -15.04 -7.47 -5.12
CA GLU A 80 -14.52 -6.53 -6.10
C GLU A 80 -13.23 -5.87 -5.59
N PHE A 81 -13.13 -5.56 -4.29
CA PHE A 81 -11.88 -5.09 -3.69
C PHE A 81 -10.74 -6.12 -3.87
N LYS A 82 -11.01 -7.40 -3.56
CA LYS A 82 -10.04 -8.50 -3.77
C LYS A 82 -9.64 -8.67 -5.24
N ARG A 83 -10.54 -8.41 -6.18
CA ARG A 83 -10.24 -8.49 -7.61
C ARG A 83 -9.29 -7.37 -8.07
N ARG A 84 -9.31 -6.22 -7.37
CA ARG A 84 -8.45 -5.07 -7.66
C ARG A 84 -7.06 -5.19 -7.01
N ALA A 85 -6.96 -5.90 -5.89
CA ALA A 85 -5.73 -6.10 -5.11
C ALA A 85 -4.84 -7.20 -5.69
#